data_AF-B1K1B2-F1
#
_entry.id   AF-B1K1B2-F1
#
_cell.length_a   1.000
_cell.length_b   1.000
_cell.length_c   1.000
_cell.angle_alpha   90.00
_cell.angle_beta   90.00
_cell.angle_gamma   90.00
#
_symmetry.space_group_name_H-M   'P 1'
#
loop_
_entity.id
_entity.type
_entity.pdbx_description
1 polymer ?
#
loop_
_entity_poly.entity_id
_entity_poly.type
_entity_poly.pdbx_seq_one_letter_code
_entity_poly.pdbx_strand_id
1 'polypeptide(L)'
;MGIWKSPPVELEPVVFLSRWQVMETDKGFRHFIGHNTETMSGRASTPIVKFDPETRRGVTQSGRIYELIAESGVDFNANILWDITSAEIGVASTDVSSEYDQTHIASLQPAAPFIANLYYDARLRCLGANVPATHQSFEPRNPGLLADLLFAMGVRQGYLRVPNFDTVENRTEFIDLVRAVERRLNELERGLPRDADGPPTEEPS
;
A
#
# COMPACT_ATOMS: atom_id res chain seq x y z
N MET A 1 -27.74 3.54 -3.72
CA MET A 1 -27.21 2.26 -4.25
C MET A 1 -25.96 2.63 -5.04
N GLY A 2 -24.76 2.47 -4.48
CA GLY A 2 -23.53 2.97 -5.10
C GLY A 2 -23.06 2.06 -6.23
N ILE A 3 -22.96 2.62 -7.44
CA ILE A 3 -22.76 1.88 -8.70
C ILE A 3 -21.33 1.35 -8.86
N TRP A 4 -20.41 1.65 -7.94
CA TRP A 4 -19.02 1.18 -8.01
C TRP A 4 -18.54 0.71 -6.64
N LYS A 5 -18.77 -0.57 -6.32
CA LYS A 5 -18.22 -1.18 -5.11
C LYS A 5 -16.72 -1.32 -5.26
N SER A 6 -15.97 -0.51 -4.51
CA SER A 6 -14.55 -0.80 -4.28
C SER A 6 -14.44 -2.18 -3.63
N PRO A 7 -13.40 -2.98 -3.96
CA PRO A 7 -13.10 -4.23 -3.26
C PRO A 7 -13.07 -4.02 -1.74
N PRO A 8 -13.32 -5.05 -0.90
CA PRO A 8 -13.04 -5.00 0.52
C PRO A 8 -11.61 -4.54 0.83
N VAL A 9 -11.41 -3.88 1.98
CA VAL A 9 -10.07 -3.35 2.38
C VAL A 9 -9.08 -4.49 2.60
N GLU A 10 -9.56 -5.67 3.00
CA GLU A 10 -8.76 -6.87 3.19
C GLU A 10 -8.16 -7.38 1.87
N LEU A 11 -8.87 -7.16 0.74
CA LEU A 11 -8.40 -7.58 -0.58
C LEU A 11 -7.57 -6.51 -1.29
N GLU A 12 -7.80 -5.24 -0.96
CA GLU A 12 -7.10 -4.10 -1.55
C GLU A 12 -6.76 -3.04 -0.48
N PRO A 13 -5.86 -3.36 0.47
CA PRO A 13 -5.57 -2.49 1.61
C PRO A 13 -4.85 -1.19 1.22
N VAL A 14 -4.17 -1.19 0.08
CA VAL A 14 -3.44 -0.04 -0.46
C VAL A 14 -3.89 0.25 -1.89
N VAL A 15 -4.07 1.53 -2.19
CA VAL A 15 -4.37 2.03 -3.54
C VAL A 15 -3.38 3.13 -3.91
N PHE A 16 -2.76 3.00 -5.07
CA PHE A 16 -1.89 4.05 -5.62
C PHE A 16 -2.68 4.90 -6.60
N LEU A 17 -2.76 6.19 -6.31
CA LEU A 17 -3.44 7.17 -7.14
C LEU A 17 -2.43 8.02 -7.90
N SER A 18 -2.52 7.97 -9.23
CA SER A 18 -1.90 8.96 -10.12
C SER A 18 -2.97 9.92 -10.61
N ARG A 19 -2.57 11.09 -11.15
CA ARG A 19 -3.53 12.15 -11.55
C ARG A 19 -4.58 12.32 -10.46
N TRP A 20 -4.06 12.56 -9.26
CA TRP A 20 -4.85 12.55 -8.04
C TRP A 20 -5.29 13.97 -7.70
N GLN A 21 -6.43 14.06 -7.04
CA GLN A 21 -6.93 15.28 -6.41
C GLN A 21 -7.39 15.00 -4.99
N VAL A 22 -7.38 16.03 -4.14
CA VAL A 22 -8.02 16.01 -2.84
C VAL A 22 -9.23 16.92 -2.86
N MET A 23 -10.41 16.32 -2.67
CA MET A 23 -11.68 17.03 -2.67
C MET A 23 -12.14 17.27 -1.23
N GLU A 24 -12.30 18.53 -0.85
CA GLU A 24 -12.91 18.91 0.43
C GLU A 24 -14.40 19.15 0.22
N THR A 25 -15.23 18.50 1.03
CA THR A 25 -16.68 18.70 1.05
C THR A 25 -17.06 19.92 1.90
N ASP A 26 -18.22 20.50 1.64
CA ASP A 26 -18.83 21.57 2.46
C ASP A 26 -19.04 21.19 3.95
N LYS A 27 -19.01 19.90 4.25
CA LYS A 27 -19.04 19.35 5.62
C LYS A 27 -17.64 19.22 6.26
N GLY A 28 -16.59 19.64 5.56
CA GLY A 28 -15.20 19.61 6.04
C GLY A 28 -14.51 18.24 5.92
N PHE A 29 -15.14 17.25 5.28
CA PHE A 29 -14.49 15.97 5.01
C PHE A 29 -13.68 16.05 3.72
N ARG A 30 -12.44 15.55 3.78
CA ARG A 30 -11.54 15.48 2.62
C ARG A 30 -11.50 14.07 2.06
N HIS A 31 -11.40 13.93 0.75
CA HIS A 31 -11.41 12.65 0.03
C HIS A 31 -10.32 12.63 -1.03
N PHE A 32 -9.67 11.48 -1.22
CA PHE A 32 -8.80 11.27 -2.37
C PHE A 32 -9.64 10.83 -3.57
N ILE A 33 -9.40 11.46 -4.71
CA ILE A 33 -9.89 10.99 -6.00
C ILE A 33 -8.71 10.87 -6.98
N GLY A 34 -8.82 10.00 -7.97
CA GLY A 34 -7.80 9.91 -9.03
C GLY A 34 -7.81 8.59 -9.76
N HIS A 35 -6.76 8.38 -10.55
CA HIS A 35 -6.57 7.16 -11.33
C HIS A 35 -5.90 6.07 -10.48
N ASN A 36 -6.64 5.00 -10.16
CA ASN A 36 -6.05 3.80 -9.56
C ASN A 36 -5.17 3.11 -10.60
N THR A 37 -3.86 3.14 -10.36
CA THR A 37 -2.85 2.60 -11.28
C THR A 37 -2.89 1.07 -11.41
N GLU A 38 -3.49 0.37 -10.45
CA GLU A 38 -3.58 -1.10 -10.48
C GLU A 38 -4.79 -1.55 -11.31
N THR A 39 -5.95 -0.96 -11.01
CA THR A 39 -7.21 -1.34 -11.68
C THR A 39 -7.45 -0.55 -12.96
N MET A 40 -6.59 0.42 -13.27
CA MET A 40 -6.67 1.32 -14.42
C MET A 40 -8.02 2.04 -14.50
N SER A 41 -8.57 2.43 -13.34
CA SER A 41 -9.92 2.99 -13.22
C SER A 41 -9.94 4.24 -12.35
N GLY A 42 -10.95 5.09 -12.57
CA GLY A 42 -11.26 6.19 -11.66
C GLY A 42 -11.61 5.67 -10.26
N ARG A 43 -11.20 6.41 -9.23
CA ARG A 43 -11.38 6.02 -7.83
C ARG A 43 -11.71 7.23 -6.99
N ALA A 44 -12.61 7.04 -6.03
CA ALA A 44 -12.90 7.99 -4.96
C ALA A 44 -12.82 7.26 -3.61
N SER A 45 -12.20 7.88 -2.62
CA SER A 45 -12.01 7.30 -1.29
C SER A 45 -13.14 7.65 -0.33
N THR A 46 -13.22 6.91 0.78
CA THR A 46 -13.90 7.39 2.00
C THR A 46 -13.13 8.56 2.64
N PRO A 47 -13.69 9.30 3.62
CA PRO A 47 -13.02 10.45 4.21
C PRO A 47 -11.61 10.13 4.70
N ILE A 48 -10.68 11.04 4.47
CA ILE A 48 -9.30 10.98 4.94
C ILE A 48 -9.29 11.22 6.45
N VAL A 49 -8.61 10.35 7.19
CA VAL A 49 -8.46 10.43 8.65
C VAL A 49 -7.06 10.87 9.03
N LYS A 50 -6.04 10.44 8.27
CA LYS A 50 -4.64 10.82 8.47
C LYS A 50 -3.95 10.98 7.12
N PHE A 51 -3.00 11.89 7.04
CA PHE A 51 -2.12 12.03 5.89
C PHE A 51 -0.70 12.30 6.39
N ASP A 52 0.25 11.56 5.84
CA ASP A 52 1.67 11.76 6.04
C ASP A 52 2.24 12.42 4.77
N PRO A 53 2.66 13.70 4.86
CA PRO A 53 3.22 14.40 3.72
C PRO A 53 4.53 13.78 3.23
N GLU A 54 5.41 13.30 4.11
CA GLU A 54 6.74 12.82 3.70
C GLU A 54 6.65 11.59 2.81
N THR A 55 5.71 10.69 3.12
CA THR A 55 5.48 9.47 2.35
C THR A 55 4.39 9.64 1.28
N ARG A 56 3.65 10.75 1.30
CA ARG A 56 2.43 10.99 0.49
C ARG A 56 1.35 9.93 0.69
N ARG A 57 1.23 9.40 1.91
CA ARG A 57 0.29 8.33 2.26
C ARG A 57 -0.82 8.85 3.15
N GLY A 58 -2.06 8.53 2.80
CA GLY A 58 -3.22 8.85 3.61
C GLY A 58 -4.01 7.62 4.01
N VAL A 59 -4.46 7.58 5.26
CA VAL A 59 -5.39 6.56 5.77
C VAL A 59 -6.79 7.14 5.73
N THR A 60 -7.73 6.37 5.20
CA THR A 60 -9.14 6.76 5.08
C THR A 60 -10.00 6.07 6.12
N GLN A 61 -11.26 6.49 6.26
CA GLN A 61 -12.18 5.98 7.28
C GLN A 61 -12.44 4.47 7.16
N SER A 62 -12.36 3.92 5.95
CA SER A 62 -12.43 2.48 5.73
C SER A 62 -11.21 1.71 6.26
N GLY A 63 -10.13 2.40 6.67
CA GLY A 63 -8.84 1.81 7.02
C GLY A 63 -7.90 1.64 5.82
N ARG A 64 -8.36 1.95 4.60
CA ARG A 64 -7.54 1.84 3.40
C ARG A 64 -6.48 2.93 3.33
N ILE A 65 -5.29 2.52 2.91
CA ILE A 65 -4.17 3.40 2.65
C ILE A 65 -4.20 3.83 1.18
N TYR A 66 -4.09 5.11 0.95
CA TYR A 66 -3.93 5.70 -0.36
C TYR A 66 -2.55 6.33 -0.45
N GLU A 67 -1.88 6.16 -1.57
CA GLU A 67 -0.59 6.79 -1.82
C GLU A 67 -0.65 7.61 -3.10
N LEU A 68 -0.23 8.87 -2.97
CA LEU A 68 -0.31 9.84 -4.04
C LEU A 68 0.98 9.79 -4.87
N ILE A 69 0.85 9.29 -6.09
CA ILE A 69 1.95 9.08 -7.02
C ILE A 69 2.05 10.28 -7.95
N ALA A 70 3.28 10.78 -8.11
CA ALA A 70 3.60 11.98 -8.88
C ALA A 70 2.85 13.23 -8.36
N GLU A 71 2.80 14.28 -9.17
CA GLU A 71 2.10 15.53 -8.86
C GLU A 71 0.58 15.35 -8.95
N SER A 72 -0.15 16.25 -8.30
CA SER A 72 -1.60 16.34 -8.45
C SER A 72 -2.00 16.54 -9.92
N GLY A 73 -3.20 16.10 -10.27
CA GLY A 73 -3.70 16.25 -11.62
C GLY A 73 -5.09 15.68 -11.79
N VAL A 74 -5.74 16.01 -12.90
CA VAL A 74 -7.13 15.63 -13.16
C VAL A 74 -7.20 14.26 -13.85
N ASP A 75 -8.01 13.35 -13.30
CA ASP A 75 -8.47 12.14 -13.99
C ASP A 75 -9.96 12.25 -14.33
N PHE A 76 -10.29 12.12 -15.61
CA PHE A 76 -11.66 12.30 -16.10
C PHE A 76 -12.66 11.32 -15.49
N ASN A 77 -12.29 10.04 -15.37
CA ASN A 77 -13.18 9.02 -14.82
C ASN A 77 -13.38 9.19 -13.32
N ALA A 78 -12.33 9.58 -12.60
CA ALA A 78 -12.40 9.87 -11.18
C ALA A 78 -13.28 11.10 -10.88
N ASN A 79 -13.22 12.14 -11.71
CA ASN A 79 -14.07 13.33 -11.56
C ASN A 79 -15.54 13.00 -11.80
N ILE A 80 -15.88 12.27 -12.88
CA ILE A 80 -17.26 11.81 -13.11
C ILE A 80 -17.77 11.00 -11.92
N LEU A 81 -16.95 10.07 -11.41
CA LEU A 81 -17.31 9.26 -10.25
C LEU A 81 -17.56 10.12 -9.02
N TRP A 82 -16.70 11.12 -8.78
CA TRP A 82 -16.84 12.05 -7.67
C TRP A 82 -18.07 12.95 -7.79
N ASP A 83 -18.37 13.47 -8.97
CA ASP A 83 -19.56 14.29 -9.23
C ASP A 83 -20.84 13.51 -8.95
N ILE A 84 -20.92 12.26 -9.41
CA ILE A 84 -22.05 11.37 -9.12
C ILE A 84 -22.15 11.12 -7.61
N THR A 85 -21.03 10.79 -6.98
CA THR A 85 -20.98 10.45 -5.55
C THR A 85 -21.36 11.63 -4.67
N SER A 86 -20.82 12.81 -4.94
CA SER A 86 -21.13 14.05 -4.20
C SER A 86 -22.60 14.46 -4.36
N ALA A 87 -23.17 14.30 -5.57
CA ALA A 87 -24.58 14.52 -5.81
C ALA A 87 -25.48 13.52 -5.04
N GLU A 88 -25.10 12.24 -4.98
CA GLU A 88 -25.84 11.22 -4.22
C GLU A 88 -25.84 11.49 -2.70
N ILE A 89 -24.73 12.00 -2.16
CA ILE A 89 -24.60 12.32 -0.72
C ILE A 89 -25.13 13.74 -0.42
N GLY A 90 -25.41 14.54 -1.45
CA GLY A 90 -25.88 15.92 -1.33
C GLY A 90 -24.84 16.83 -0.67
N VAL A 91 -23.61 16.79 -1.17
CA VAL A 91 -22.50 17.65 -0.70
C VAL A 91 -21.91 18.44 -1.85
N ALA A 92 -21.62 19.72 -1.64
CA ALA A 92 -20.72 20.46 -2.51
C ALA A 92 -19.26 20.10 -2.18
N SER A 93 -18.36 20.24 -3.14
CA SER A 93 -16.93 20.02 -2.90
C SER A 93 -16.05 20.99 -3.67
N THR A 94 -14.83 21.19 -3.18
CA THR A 94 -13.80 22.03 -3.79
C THR A 94 -12.48 21.26 -3.84
N ASP A 95 -11.71 21.46 -4.90
CA ASP A 95 -10.38 20.88 -5.04
C ASP A 95 -9.38 21.65 -4.16
N VAL A 96 -8.75 20.94 -3.23
CA VAL A 96 -7.72 21.44 -2.29
C VAL A 96 -6.38 20.71 -2.49
N SER A 97 -6.13 20.14 -3.67
CA SER A 97 -4.96 19.31 -3.97
C SER A 97 -3.63 20.04 -3.73
N SER A 98 -3.59 21.35 -3.92
CA SER A 98 -2.40 22.17 -3.69
C SER A 98 -1.92 22.15 -2.23
N GLU A 99 -2.79 21.86 -1.26
CA GLU A 99 -2.41 21.68 0.14
C GLU A 99 -1.64 20.37 0.39
N TYR A 100 -1.75 19.43 -0.55
CA TYR A 100 -1.15 18.09 -0.49
C TYR A 100 0.02 17.94 -1.46
N ASP A 101 0.18 18.87 -2.39
CA ASP A 101 1.33 18.94 -3.29
C ASP A 101 2.60 19.28 -2.51
N GLN A 102 3.63 18.47 -2.71
CA GLN A 102 4.97 18.73 -2.20
C GLN A 102 5.94 18.81 -3.37
N THR A 103 6.25 20.04 -3.76
CA THR A 103 7.12 20.38 -4.90
C THR A 103 8.59 19.97 -4.70
N HIS A 104 8.96 19.41 -3.53
CA HIS A 104 10.36 19.19 -3.14
C HIS A 104 10.76 17.72 -2.95
N ILE A 105 9.83 16.76 -3.04
CA ILE A 105 10.09 15.31 -2.90
C ILE A 105 9.67 14.53 -4.17
N ALA A 106 9.81 15.16 -5.35
CA ALA A 106 9.59 14.48 -6.62
C ALA A 106 10.83 13.72 -7.12
N SER A 107 12.02 14.04 -6.59
CA SER A 107 13.32 13.59 -7.12
C SER A 107 14.03 12.51 -6.31
N LEU A 108 13.45 12.03 -5.20
CA LEU A 108 14.11 11.07 -4.27
C LEU A 108 13.37 9.75 -4.02
N GLN A 109 12.17 9.54 -4.58
CA GLN A 109 11.47 8.25 -4.43
C GLN A 109 11.71 7.33 -5.63
N PRO A 110 12.03 6.03 -5.41
CA PRO A 110 12.22 5.06 -6.47
C PRO A 110 10.91 4.83 -7.24
N ALA A 111 11.04 4.44 -8.51
CA ALA A 111 9.93 4.12 -9.41
C ALA A 111 8.90 3.22 -8.73
N ALA A 112 7.63 3.67 -8.73
CA ALA A 112 6.38 2.99 -8.37
C ALA A 112 6.49 1.88 -7.29
N PRO A 113 5.87 2.03 -6.12
CA PRO A 113 5.95 0.99 -5.11
C PRO A 113 5.25 -0.27 -5.57
N PHE A 114 5.99 -1.35 -5.76
CA PHE A 114 5.39 -2.60 -6.19
C PHE A 114 4.72 -3.29 -4.99
N ILE A 115 3.47 -3.69 -5.15
CA ILE A 115 2.79 -4.56 -4.18
C ILE A 115 3.35 -5.97 -4.27
N ALA A 116 3.63 -6.54 -3.11
CA ALA A 116 3.98 -7.94 -2.99
C ALA A 116 2.79 -8.71 -2.42
N ASN A 117 2.28 -9.64 -3.21
CA ASN A 117 1.28 -10.61 -2.78
C ASN A 117 2.03 -11.79 -2.15
N LEU A 118 1.89 -11.96 -0.85
CA LEU A 118 2.45 -13.07 -0.10
C LEU A 118 1.58 -14.31 -0.25
N TYR A 119 2.22 -15.45 -0.41
CA TYR A 119 1.58 -16.75 -0.38
C TYR A 119 2.38 -17.72 0.48
N TYR A 120 1.69 -18.71 1.03
CA TYR A 120 2.30 -19.75 1.84
C TYR A 120 2.56 -20.99 1.02
N ASP A 121 3.81 -21.44 0.95
CA ASP A 121 4.12 -22.78 0.47
C ASP A 121 4.07 -23.77 1.64
N ALA A 122 3.00 -24.56 1.71
CA ALA A 122 2.82 -25.56 2.76
C ALA A 122 3.83 -26.72 2.68
N ARG A 123 4.40 -27.00 1.51
CA ARG A 123 5.40 -28.08 1.32
C ARG A 123 6.75 -27.66 1.88
N LEU A 124 7.13 -26.41 1.62
CA LEU A 124 8.42 -25.85 2.04
C LEU A 124 8.35 -25.12 3.39
N ARG A 125 7.13 -24.90 3.90
CA ARG A 125 6.84 -24.15 5.14
C ARG A 125 7.48 -22.78 5.14
N CYS A 126 7.40 -22.08 4.00
CA CYS A 126 7.98 -20.76 3.82
C CYS A 126 7.02 -19.81 3.10
N LEU A 127 7.28 -18.52 3.22
CA LEU A 127 6.59 -17.50 2.44
C LEU A 127 7.26 -17.32 1.09
N GLY A 128 6.42 -17.30 0.06
CA GLY A 128 6.77 -16.71 -1.23
C GLY A 128 6.09 -15.36 -1.39
N ALA A 129 6.58 -14.58 -2.34
CA ALA A 129 5.92 -13.37 -2.77
C ALA A 129 5.94 -13.27 -4.28
N ASN A 130 4.84 -12.83 -4.88
CA ASN A 130 4.83 -12.37 -6.25
C ASN A 130 4.57 -10.87 -6.29
N VAL A 131 5.24 -10.21 -7.24
CA VAL A 131 5.15 -8.78 -7.49
C VAL A 131 4.48 -8.60 -8.85
N PRO A 132 3.14 -8.42 -8.90
CA PRO A 132 2.39 -8.52 -10.16
C PRO A 132 2.88 -7.54 -11.23
N ALA A 133 3.21 -6.32 -10.82
CA ALA A 133 3.66 -5.26 -11.72
C ALA A 133 4.98 -5.59 -12.46
N THR A 134 5.82 -6.47 -11.90
CA THR A 134 7.10 -6.87 -12.51
C THR A 134 7.09 -8.30 -13.03
N HIS A 135 6.00 -9.05 -12.81
CA HIS A 135 5.90 -10.48 -13.07
C HIS A 135 6.98 -11.33 -12.36
N GLN A 136 7.61 -10.79 -11.32
CA GLN A 136 8.63 -11.50 -10.55
C GLN A 136 8.00 -12.25 -9.38
N SER A 137 8.56 -13.42 -9.08
CA SER A 137 8.23 -14.23 -7.91
C SER A 137 9.48 -14.59 -7.14
N PHE A 138 9.38 -14.60 -5.82
CA PHE A 138 10.46 -14.88 -4.88
C PHE A 138 10.01 -15.97 -3.92
N GLU A 139 10.79 -17.05 -3.80
CA GLU A 139 10.52 -18.17 -2.89
C GLU A 139 11.73 -18.49 -2.00
N PRO A 140 12.27 -17.50 -1.25
CA PRO A 140 13.34 -17.77 -0.32
C PRO A 140 12.81 -18.52 0.90
N ARG A 141 13.59 -19.47 1.41
CA ARG A 141 13.25 -20.19 2.65
C ARG A 141 13.28 -19.32 3.91
N ASN A 142 13.86 -18.12 3.83
CA ASN A 142 14.05 -17.21 4.95
C ASN A 142 13.21 -15.92 4.75
N PRO A 143 12.32 -15.56 5.70
CA PRO A 143 11.46 -14.37 5.59
C PRO A 143 12.25 -13.05 5.59
N GLY A 144 13.41 -12.99 6.26
CA GLY A 144 14.27 -11.81 6.22
C GLY A 144 14.87 -11.58 4.83
N LEU A 145 15.30 -12.66 4.16
CA LEU A 145 15.79 -12.58 2.77
C LEU A 145 14.66 -12.19 1.81
N LEU A 146 13.43 -12.67 2.05
CA LEU A 146 12.25 -12.22 1.31
C LEU A 146 12.06 -10.71 1.42
N ALA A 147 12.09 -10.17 2.65
CA ALA A 147 11.98 -8.74 2.90
C ALA A 147 13.11 -7.94 2.22
N ASP A 148 14.36 -8.41 2.29
CA ASP A 148 15.49 -7.74 1.63
C ASP A 148 15.29 -7.68 0.09
N LEU A 149 14.85 -8.77 -0.54
CA LEU A 149 14.54 -8.84 -1.97
C LEU A 149 13.37 -7.93 -2.37
N LEU A 150 12.30 -7.96 -1.58
CA LEU A 150 11.14 -7.10 -1.78
C LEU A 150 11.51 -5.62 -1.62
N PHE A 151 12.29 -5.28 -0.61
CA PHE A 151 12.75 -3.90 -0.38
C PHE A 151 13.63 -3.38 -1.51
N ALA A 152 14.53 -4.21 -2.04
CA ALA A 152 15.36 -3.90 -3.20
C ALA A 152 14.52 -3.62 -4.46
N MET A 153 13.35 -4.26 -4.56
CA MET A 153 12.36 -3.97 -5.60
C MET A 153 11.58 -2.68 -5.34
N GLY A 154 11.68 -2.05 -4.17
CA GLY A 154 10.88 -0.88 -3.81
C GLY A 154 9.60 -1.21 -3.03
N VAL A 155 9.38 -2.48 -2.65
CA VAL A 155 8.28 -2.87 -1.76
C VAL A 155 8.58 -2.34 -0.36
N ARG A 156 7.53 -1.95 0.36
CA ARG A 156 7.56 -1.41 1.73
C ARG A 156 6.60 -2.21 2.59
N GLN A 157 6.73 -2.12 3.91
CA GLN A 157 5.93 -2.90 4.88
C GLN A 157 4.44 -2.81 4.56
N GLY A 158 3.94 -1.60 4.26
CA GLY A 158 2.52 -1.40 3.96
C GLY A 158 2.05 -1.93 2.60
N TYR A 159 2.94 -2.40 1.72
CA TYR A 159 2.58 -2.92 0.39
C TYR A 159 2.51 -4.44 0.32
N LEU A 160 2.51 -5.11 1.47
CA LEU A 160 2.29 -6.54 1.54
C LEU A 160 0.78 -6.82 1.50
N ARG A 161 0.38 -7.76 0.65
CA ARG A 161 -0.97 -8.33 0.63
C ARG A 161 -0.91 -9.81 0.89
N VAL A 162 -1.96 -10.35 1.49
CA VAL A 162 -2.10 -11.80 1.68
C VAL A 162 -3.37 -12.26 0.98
N PRO A 163 -3.33 -12.47 -0.35
CA PRO A 163 -4.47 -13.08 -1.04
C PRO A 163 -4.75 -14.47 -0.46
N ASN A 164 -6.03 -14.82 -0.35
CA ASN A 164 -6.50 -16.13 0.12
C ASN A 164 -6.08 -16.50 1.56
N PHE A 165 -5.92 -15.50 2.45
CA PHE A 165 -5.62 -15.73 3.87
C PHE A 165 -6.57 -16.76 4.52
N ASP A 166 -7.84 -16.77 4.13
CA ASP A 166 -8.86 -17.68 4.67
C ASP A 166 -8.55 -19.16 4.41
N THR A 167 -7.83 -19.48 3.33
CA THR A 167 -7.48 -20.84 2.92
C THR A 167 -6.21 -21.39 3.56
N VAL A 168 -5.53 -20.61 4.39
CA VAL A 168 -4.30 -21.03 5.07
C VAL A 168 -4.63 -21.94 6.25
N GLU A 169 -4.26 -23.22 6.14
CA GLU A 169 -4.52 -24.24 7.17
C GLU A 169 -3.72 -24.03 8.46
N ASN A 170 -2.47 -23.54 8.36
CA ASN A 170 -1.58 -23.31 9.51
C ASN A 170 -1.38 -21.80 9.76
N ARG A 171 -2.44 -21.16 10.28
CA ARG A 171 -2.53 -19.71 10.42
C ARG A 171 -1.47 -19.10 11.34
N THR A 172 -1.12 -19.77 12.44
CA THR A 172 -0.17 -19.23 13.42
C THR A 172 1.22 -19.10 12.81
N GLU A 173 1.72 -20.18 12.21
CA GLU A 173 3.03 -20.18 11.55
C GLU A 173 3.09 -19.18 10.40
N PHE A 174 2.00 -19.10 9.62
CA PHE A 174 1.89 -18.12 8.56
C PHE A 174 1.94 -16.67 9.08
N ILE A 175 1.18 -16.35 10.14
CA ILE A 175 1.17 -15.01 10.75
C ILE A 175 2.56 -14.65 11.28
N ASP A 176 3.25 -15.59 11.91
CA ASP A 176 4.60 -15.35 12.45
C ASP A 176 5.61 -15.05 11.33
N LEU A 177 5.53 -15.79 10.21
CA LEU A 177 6.36 -15.52 9.03
C LEU A 177 6.04 -14.16 8.41
N VAL A 178 4.76 -13.78 8.28
CA VAL A 178 4.37 -12.47 7.73
C VAL A 178 4.89 -11.34 8.61
N ARG A 179 4.73 -11.48 9.93
CA ARG A 179 5.25 -10.51 10.91
C ARG A 179 6.77 -10.38 10.84
N ALA A 180 7.49 -11.46 10.54
CA ALA A 180 8.94 -11.42 10.35
C ALA A 180 9.31 -10.61 9.10
N VAL A 181 8.60 -10.78 7.99
CA VAL A 181 8.79 -9.99 6.76
C VAL A 181 8.47 -8.51 7.01
N GLU A 182 7.32 -8.22 7.63
CA GLU A 182 6.91 -6.84 7.97
C GLU A 182 7.92 -6.14 8.86
N ARG A 183 8.39 -6.82 9.92
CA ARG A 183 9.40 -6.28 10.83
C ARG A 183 10.67 -5.93 10.07
N ARG A 184 11.13 -6.84 9.21
CA ARG A 184 12.35 -6.62 8.44
C ARG A 184 12.22 -5.48 7.43
N LEU A 185 11.07 -5.34 6.76
CA LEU A 185 10.81 -4.19 5.89
C LEU A 185 10.83 -2.86 6.66
N ASN A 186 10.23 -2.82 7.86
CA ASN A 186 10.25 -1.63 8.72
C ASN A 186 11.68 -1.28 9.20
N GLU A 187 12.52 -2.27 9.49
CA GLU A 187 13.95 -2.05 9.77
C GLU A 187 14.69 -1.44 8.59
N LEU A 188 14.51 -2.01 7.39
CA LEU A 188 15.12 -1.52 6.16
C LEU A 188 14.68 -0.09 5.80
N GLU A 189 13.40 0.21 6.00
CA GLU A 189 12.84 1.57 5.85
C GLU A 189 13.48 2.58 6.80
N ARG A 190 13.87 2.13 7.99
CA ARG A 190 14.58 2.94 9.00
C ARG A 190 16.10 2.94 8.81
N GLY A 191 16.62 2.25 7.78
CA GLY A 191 18.05 2.13 7.53
C GLY A 191 18.80 1.24 8.53
N LEU A 192 18.09 0.38 9.26
CA LEU A 192 18.69 -0.51 10.26
C LEU A 192 19.32 -1.75 9.59
N PRO A 193 20.56 -2.12 9.96
CA PRO A 193 21.18 -3.35 9.47
C PRO A 193 20.40 -4.57 9.94
N ARG A 194 20.58 -5.71 9.27
CA ARG A 194 20.04 -6.98 9.75
C ARG A 194 20.66 -7.25 11.11
N ASP A 195 19.85 -7.50 12.14
CA ASP A 195 20.35 -8.03 13.40
C ASP A 195 21.20 -9.25 13.03
N ALA A 196 22.51 -9.13 13.19
CA ALA A 196 23.39 -10.27 13.05
C ALA A 196 22.88 -11.33 14.02
N ASP A 197 22.77 -12.57 13.54
CA ASP A 197 22.49 -13.73 14.39
C ASP A 197 23.27 -13.61 15.71
N GLY A 198 22.64 -14.05 16.80
CA GLY A 198 23.05 -13.83 18.19
C GLY A 198 24.51 -14.16 18.54
N PRO A 199 24.89 -13.95 19.81
CA PRO A 199 26.29 -13.82 20.23
C PRO A 199 27.16 -14.98 19.74
N PRO A 200 28.45 -14.71 19.42
CA PRO A 200 29.34 -15.71 18.84
C PRO A 200 29.38 -16.92 19.75
N THR A 201 29.01 -18.08 19.20
CA THR A 201 29.21 -19.37 19.85
C THR A 201 30.70 -19.49 20.13
N GLU A 202 31.10 -19.35 21.40
CA GLU A 202 32.44 -19.71 21.86
C GLU A 202 32.66 -21.19 21.53
N GLU A 203 33.59 -21.47 20.62
CA GLU A 203 34.12 -22.82 20.43
C GLU A 203 34.92 -23.19 21.68
N PRO A 204 34.64 -24.33 22.33
CA PRO A 204 35.45 -24.78 23.45
C PRO A 204 36.81 -25.28 22.92
N SER A 205 37.87 -24.79 23.54
CA SER A 205 39.25 -25.27 23.37
C SER A 205 39.48 -26.64 23.98
#